data_AF-A0A1F8M433-F1
#
_entry.id   AF-A0A1F8M433-F1
#
_cell.length_a   1.000
_cell.length_b   1.000
_cell.length_c   1.000
_cell.angle_alpha   90.00
_cell.angle_beta   90.00
_cell.angle_gamma   90.00
#
_symmetry.space_group_name_H-M   'P 1'
#
loop_
_entity.id
_entity.type
_entity.pdbx_description
1 polymer ?
#
loop_
_entity_poly.entity_id
_entity_poly.type
_entity_poly.pdbx_seq_one_letter_code
_entity_poly.pdbx_strand_id
1 'polypeptide(L)'
;MPKSKNNWKSTFKEVLIPVLSTIVALAGIASGVFMQQSTNRSQIEMQKYEVTFTNNQKSYAEFMTYLQLTFKSALEKDKDNNLTHNFEQLTYNYYFMEPFLNEDSRLTTFDEINNFRDYCFNTKADENINIFDGIVTQYEAQNLDIYRDYERKFRDTLCEQLFGMTPSPE
;
A
#
# COMPACT_ATOMS: atom_id res chain seq x y z
N MET A 1 55.18 -50.23 -48.99
CA MET A 1 54.96 -49.12 -48.04
C MET A 1 53.47 -48.93 -47.81
N PRO A 2 52.87 -49.51 -46.77
CA PRO A 2 51.47 -49.25 -46.45
C PRO A 2 51.34 -47.90 -45.73
N LYS A 3 50.51 -47.00 -46.28
CA LYS A 3 50.15 -45.71 -45.68
C LYS A 3 49.30 -45.98 -44.43
N SER A 4 49.85 -45.70 -43.26
CA SER A 4 49.10 -45.59 -42.00
C SER A 4 48.04 -44.49 -42.16
N LYS A 5 46.83 -44.88 -42.53
CA LYS A 5 45.69 -43.97 -42.68
C LYS A 5 45.09 -43.72 -41.30
N ASN A 6 45.40 -42.56 -40.72
CA ASN A 6 44.53 -41.69 -39.93
C ASN A 6 43.40 -42.34 -39.08
N ASN A 7 43.71 -43.34 -38.25
CA ASN A 7 42.75 -43.85 -37.25
C ASN A 7 42.35 -42.80 -36.21
N TRP A 8 43.17 -41.75 -36.04
CA TRP A 8 42.88 -40.64 -35.11
C TRP A 8 41.63 -39.84 -35.48
N LYS A 9 41.25 -39.78 -36.77
CA LYS A 9 40.07 -39.00 -37.21
C LYS A 9 38.73 -39.67 -36.88
N SER A 10 38.67 -40.99 -36.75
CA SER A 10 37.43 -41.73 -36.42
C SER A 10 37.16 -41.66 -34.91
N THR A 11 38.17 -41.93 -34.07
CA THR A 11 38.01 -41.89 -32.60
C THR A 11 37.66 -40.50 -32.09
N PHE A 12 38.21 -39.44 -32.72
CA PHE A 12 37.91 -38.05 -32.36
C PHE A 12 36.45 -37.67 -32.70
N LYS A 13 35.89 -38.16 -33.81
CA LYS A 13 34.49 -37.92 -34.15
C LYS A 13 33.51 -38.75 -33.33
N GLU A 14 33.85 -40.01 -33.05
CA GLU A 14 32.96 -40.96 -32.37
C GLU A 14 32.84 -40.71 -30.87
N VAL A 15 33.88 -40.15 -30.22
CA VAL A 15 33.87 -39.93 -28.77
C VAL A 15 33.74 -38.44 -28.42
N LEU A 16 34.45 -37.55 -29.11
CA LEU A 16 34.49 -36.14 -28.71
C LEU A 16 33.20 -35.38 -29.05
N ILE A 17 32.58 -35.67 -30.21
CA ILE A 17 31.32 -35.04 -30.63
C ILE A 17 30.18 -35.34 -29.64
N PRO A 18 29.92 -36.61 -29.25
CA PRO A 18 28.89 -36.88 -28.27
C PRO A 18 29.19 -36.25 -26.92
N VAL A 19 30.44 -36.28 -26.43
CA VAL A 19 30.81 -35.64 -25.14
C VAL A 19 30.58 -34.12 -25.18
N LEU A 20 31.03 -33.43 -26.23
CA LEU A 20 30.78 -31.99 -26.39
C LEU A 20 29.28 -31.67 -26.51
N SER A 21 28.53 -32.50 -27.22
CA SER A 21 27.07 -32.34 -27.35
C SER A 21 26.37 -32.51 -26.00
N THR A 22 26.82 -33.45 -25.16
CA THR A 22 26.29 -33.63 -23.80
C THR A 22 26.64 -32.44 -22.90
N ILE A 23 27.85 -31.89 -23.00
CA ILE A 23 28.25 -30.69 -22.25
C ILE A 23 27.40 -29.50 -22.66
N VAL A 24 27.15 -29.29 -23.96
CA VAL A 24 26.27 -28.21 -24.45
C VAL A 24 24.83 -28.42 -23.99
N ALA A 25 24.32 -29.65 -24.03
CA ALA A 25 23.00 -29.97 -23.52
C ALA A 25 22.87 -29.70 -22.00
N LEU A 26 23.87 -30.11 -21.21
CA LEU A 26 23.91 -29.86 -19.77
C LEU A 26 24.03 -28.36 -19.46
N ALA A 27 24.84 -27.62 -20.22
CA ALA A 27 24.94 -26.17 -20.11
C ALA A 27 23.59 -25.50 -20.41
N GLY A 28 22.87 -25.95 -21.44
CA GLY A 28 21.53 -25.48 -21.77
C GLY A 28 20.50 -25.74 -20.66
N ILE A 29 20.53 -26.94 -20.06
CA ILE A 29 19.68 -27.27 -18.91
C ILE A 29 20.03 -26.39 -17.71
N ALA A 30 21.32 -26.23 -17.39
CA ALA A 30 21.77 -25.42 -16.28
C ALA A 30 21.39 -23.94 -16.45
N SER A 31 21.54 -23.38 -17.66
CA SER A 31 21.09 -22.02 -17.97
C SER A 31 19.57 -21.88 -17.87
N GLY A 32 18.82 -22.89 -18.33
CA GLY A 32 17.35 -22.90 -18.23
C GLY A 32 16.89 -22.92 -16.78
N VAL A 33 17.47 -23.77 -15.94
CA VAL A 33 17.17 -23.84 -14.51
C VAL A 33 17.52 -22.52 -13.81
N PHE A 34 18.68 -21.93 -14.11
CA PHE A 34 19.08 -20.66 -13.52
C PHE A 34 18.13 -19.51 -13.91
N MET A 35 17.82 -19.37 -15.20
CA MET A 35 16.87 -18.36 -15.68
C MET A 35 15.49 -18.56 -15.04
N GLN A 36 15.02 -19.81 -14.93
CA GLN A 36 13.73 -20.10 -14.34
C GLN A 36 13.68 -19.81 -12.83
N GLN A 37 14.76 -20.10 -12.09
CA GLN A 37 14.86 -19.69 -10.69
C GLN A 37 14.85 -18.17 -10.52
N SER A 38 15.59 -17.44 -11.36
CA SER A 38 15.60 -15.97 -11.33
C SER A 38 14.22 -15.39 -11.63
N THR A 39 13.56 -15.89 -12.67
CA THR A 39 12.21 -15.45 -13.05
C THR A 39 11.19 -15.76 -11.97
N ASN A 40 11.23 -16.96 -11.37
CA ASN A 40 10.31 -17.33 -10.29
C ASN A 40 10.49 -16.43 -9.06
N ARG A 41 11.74 -16.11 -8.69
CA ARG A 41 11.99 -15.17 -7.58
C ARG A 41 11.42 -13.79 -7.86
N SER A 42 11.67 -13.26 -9.05
CA SER A 42 11.14 -11.96 -9.46
C SER A 42 9.60 -11.93 -9.49
N GLN A 43 8.95 -12.99 -9.98
CA GLN A 43 7.49 -13.10 -9.94
C GLN A 43 6.93 -13.19 -8.51
N ILE A 44 7.59 -13.94 -7.62
CA ILE A 44 7.18 -14.02 -6.21
C ILE A 44 7.33 -12.67 -5.52
N GLU A 45 8.42 -11.95 -5.77
CA GLU A 45 8.61 -10.60 -5.24
C GLU A 45 7.55 -9.65 -5.78
N MET A 46 7.29 -9.67 -7.09
CA MET A 46 6.26 -8.83 -7.71
C MET A 46 4.86 -9.13 -7.14
N GLN A 47 4.50 -10.39 -6.95
CA GLN A 47 3.24 -10.77 -6.30
C GLN A 47 3.16 -10.32 -4.84
N LYS A 48 4.25 -10.42 -4.08
CA LYS A 48 4.30 -9.89 -2.71
C LYS A 48 4.09 -8.39 -2.68
N TYR A 49 4.73 -7.67 -3.61
CA TYR A 49 4.52 -6.23 -3.79
C TYR A 49 3.07 -5.93 -4.16
N GLU A 50 2.49 -6.59 -5.16
CA GLU A 50 1.11 -6.36 -5.60
C GLU A 50 0.09 -6.61 -4.48
N VAL A 51 0.22 -7.73 -3.75
CA VAL A 51 -0.70 -8.06 -2.66
C VAL A 51 -0.62 -7.04 -1.53
N THR A 52 0.58 -6.56 -1.20
CA THR A 52 0.77 -5.61 -0.11
C THR A 52 0.37 -4.20 -0.51
N PHE A 53 0.86 -3.74 -1.67
CA PHE A 53 0.64 -2.39 -2.17
C PHE A 53 -0.83 -2.15 -2.52
N THR A 54 -1.48 -3.09 -3.20
CA THR A 54 -2.90 -2.95 -3.58
C THR A 54 -3.81 -2.89 -2.36
N ASN A 55 -3.53 -3.74 -1.36
CA ASN A 55 -4.29 -3.71 -0.10
C ASN A 55 -4.06 -2.40 0.65
N ASN A 56 -2.81 -1.92 0.75
CA ASN A 56 -2.50 -0.64 1.39
C ASN A 56 -3.16 0.54 0.67
N GLN A 57 -3.13 0.56 -0.66
CA GLN A 57 -3.79 1.58 -1.46
C GLN A 57 -5.31 1.58 -1.24
N LYS A 58 -5.91 0.40 -1.22
CA LYS A 58 -7.35 0.24 -0.97
C LYS A 58 -7.72 0.72 0.45
N SER A 59 -7.04 0.23 1.47
CA SER A 59 -7.30 0.62 2.86
C SER A 59 -7.05 2.10 3.11
N TYR A 60 -6.04 2.69 2.46
CA TYR A 60 -5.82 4.14 2.49
C TYR A 60 -6.98 4.91 1.86
N ALA A 61 -7.44 4.52 0.67
CA ALA A 61 -8.57 5.17 0.00
C ALA A 61 -9.87 5.05 0.82
N GLU A 62 -10.13 3.87 1.39
CA GLU A 62 -11.26 3.63 2.28
C GLU A 62 -11.14 4.44 3.57
N PHE A 63 -9.95 4.51 4.18
CA PHE A 63 -9.69 5.36 5.35
C PHE A 63 -10.02 6.83 5.09
N MET A 64 -9.50 7.40 3.99
CA MET A 64 -9.78 8.80 3.63
C MET A 64 -11.25 9.05 3.31
N THR A 65 -11.93 8.06 2.70
CA THR A 65 -13.37 8.13 2.47
C THR A 65 -14.15 8.18 3.79
N TYR A 66 -13.84 7.28 4.72
CA TYR A 66 -14.50 7.26 6.03
C TYR A 66 -14.13 8.45 6.91
N LEU A 67 -12.96 9.06 6.72
CA LEU A 67 -12.58 10.32 7.37
C LEU A 67 -13.56 11.43 6.99
N GLN A 68 -13.79 11.60 5.69
CA GLN A 68 -14.74 12.57 5.16
C GLN A 68 -16.17 12.27 5.61
N LEU A 69 -16.61 11.00 5.55
CA LEU A 69 -17.96 10.61 5.95
C LEU A 69 -18.20 10.80 7.44
N THR A 70 -17.21 10.53 8.29
CA THR A 70 -17.29 10.76 9.73
C THR A 70 -17.48 12.24 10.03
N PHE A 71 -16.69 13.11 9.40
CA PHE A 71 -16.84 14.57 9.54
C PHE A 71 -18.20 15.06 9.04
N LYS A 72 -18.64 14.58 7.87
CA LYS A 72 -19.96 14.93 7.31
C LYS A 72 -21.10 14.54 8.25
N SER A 73 -21.08 13.32 8.79
CA SER A 73 -22.09 12.86 9.77
C SER A 73 -22.08 13.68 11.06
N ALA A 74 -20.93 14.22 11.46
CA ALA A 74 -20.85 15.14 12.60
C ALA A 74 -21.53 16.48 12.31
N LEU A 75 -21.26 17.08 11.14
CA LEU A 75 -21.88 18.35 10.72
C LEU A 75 -23.39 18.24 10.53
N GLU A 76 -23.86 17.15 9.92
CA GLU A 76 -25.28 16.92 9.65
C GLU A 76 -26.08 16.56 10.92
N LYS A 77 -25.41 16.47 12.08
CA LYS A 77 -25.98 16.09 13.38
C LYS A 77 -26.84 14.82 13.29
N ASP A 78 -26.33 13.85 12.54
CA ASP A 78 -27.12 12.71 12.11
C ASP A 78 -27.59 11.87 13.31
N LYS A 79 -28.88 11.48 13.30
CA LYS A 79 -29.53 10.80 14.43
C LYS A 79 -29.35 9.28 14.39
N ASP A 80 -28.98 8.72 13.23
CA ASP A 80 -29.07 7.27 12.97
C ASP A 80 -27.76 6.48 13.20
N ASN A 81 -26.97 6.84 14.23
CA ASN A 81 -25.69 6.18 14.56
C ASN A 81 -24.62 6.16 13.45
N ASN A 82 -24.85 6.81 12.31
CA ASN A 82 -23.92 6.85 11.17
C ASN A 82 -22.52 7.38 11.55
N LEU A 83 -22.45 8.35 12.48
CA LEU A 83 -21.16 8.84 12.99
C LEU A 83 -20.32 7.71 13.61
N THR A 84 -20.92 6.92 14.50
CA THR A 84 -20.23 5.81 15.16
C THR A 84 -19.81 4.75 14.15
N HIS A 85 -20.71 4.38 13.23
CA HIS A 85 -20.41 3.41 12.19
C HIS A 85 -19.26 3.86 11.28
N ASN A 86 -19.29 5.11 10.80
CA ASN A 86 -18.25 5.66 9.93
C ASN A 86 -16.89 5.70 10.65
N PHE A 87 -16.88 6.05 11.94
CA PHE A 87 -15.68 6.02 12.76
C PHE A 87 -15.13 4.61 12.98
N GLU A 88 -15.99 3.62 13.20
CA GLU A 88 -15.59 2.20 13.29
C GLU A 88 -14.96 1.72 11.98
N GLN A 89 -15.53 2.09 10.83
CA GLN A 89 -14.96 1.76 9.52
C GLN A 89 -13.63 2.48 9.26
N LEU A 90 -13.48 3.74 9.68
CA LEU A 90 -12.21 4.45 9.65
C LEU A 90 -11.14 3.71 10.45
N THR A 91 -11.47 3.33 11.69
CA THR A 91 -10.55 2.63 12.59
C THR A 91 -10.22 1.23 12.07
N TYR A 92 -11.21 0.52 11.52
CA TYR A 92 -11.00 -0.77 10.87
C TYR A 92 -9.98 -0.66 9.74
N ASN A 93 -10.09 0.36 8.87
CA ASN A 93 -9.15 0.57 7.78
C ASN A 93 -7.75 0.95 8.27
N TYR A 94 -7.64 1.70 9.37
CA TYR A 94 -6.34 1.94 10.02
C TYR A 94 -5.63 0.63 10.39
N TYR A 95 -6.33 -0.36 10.95
CA TYR A 95 -5.71 -1.63 11.34
C TYR A 95 -5.19 -2.48 10.16
N PHE A 96 -5.66 -2.26 8.93
CA PHE A 96 -5.05 -2.88 7.75
C PHE A 96 -3.73 -2.23 7.36
N MET A 97 -3.59 -0.93 7.63
CA MET A 97 -2.39 -0.16 7.31
C MET A 97 -1.35 -0.23 8.43
N GLU A 98 -1.79 -0.39 9.69
CA GLU A 98 -0.96 -0.36 10.89
C GLU A 98 0.33 -1.21 10.79
N PRO A 99 0.31 -2.47 10.30
CA PRO A 99 1.52 -3.29 10.23
C PRO A 99 2.63 -2.74 9.32
N PHE A 100 2.30 -1.79 8.45
CA PHE A 100 3.21 -1.17 7.49
C PHE A 100 3.73 0.19 7.96
N LEU A 101 3.24 0.68 9.08
CA LEU A 101 3.68 1.92 9.69
C LEU A 101 4.82 1.65 10.69
N ASN A 102 5.80 2.54 10.76
CA ASN A 102 6.79 2.51 11.83
C ASN A 102 6.12 2.76 13.21
N GLU A 103 6.79 2.42 14.31
CA GLU A 103 6.20 2.52 15.66
C GLU A 103 5.74 3.94 16.01
N ASP A 104 6.57 4.95 15.74
CA ASP A 104 6.24 6.35 16.04
C ASP A 104 5.02 6.82 15.24
N SER A 105 4.97 6.46 13.95
CA SER A 105 3.84 6.75 13.08
C SER A 105 2.58 6.00 13.50
N ARG A 106 2.66 4.77 14.01
CA ARG A 106 1.49 4.04 14.54
C ARG A 106 0.87 4.79 15.72
N LEU A 107 1.69 5.11 16.72
CA LEU A 107 1.23 5.81 17.92
C LEU A 107 0.65 7.18 17.58
N THR A 108 1.39 7.98 16.80
CA THR A 108 0.94 9.32 16.38
C THR A 108 -0.35 9.27 15.56
N THR A 109 -0.44 8.35 14.59
CA THR A 109 -1.66 8.20 13.77
C THR A 109 -2.85 7.79 14.63
N PHE A 110 -2.67 6.85 15.54
CA PHE A 110 -3.73 6.39 16.42
C PHE A 110 -4.22 7.49 17.37
N ASP A 111 -3.30 8.27 17.93
CA ASP A 111 -3.65 9.43 18.76
C ASP A 111 -4.43 10.48 17.97
N GLU A 112 -4.00 10.79 16.73
CA GLU A 112 -4.73 11.71 15.85
C GLU A 112 -6.11 11.17 15.46
N ILE A 113 -6.28 9.86 15.27
CA ILE A 113 -7.60 9.23 15.03
C ILE A 113 -8.52 9.45 16.23
N ASN A 114 -8.02 9.29 17.45
CA ASN A 114 -8.81 9.53 18.66
C ASN A 114 -9.13 11.02 18.85
N ASN A 115 -8.18 11.92 18.57
CA ASN A 115 -8.42 13.37 18.60
C ASN A 115 -9.49 13.78 17.57
N PHE A 116 -9.43 13.21 16.37
CA PHE A 116 -10.44 13.43 15.33
C PHE A 116 -11.81 12.90 15.74
N ARG A 117 -11.87 11.72 16.38
CA ARG A 117 -13.10 11.18 16.97
C ARG A 117 -13.72 12.18 17.93
N ASP A 118 -12.96 12.60 18.94
CA ASP A 118 -13.45 13.49 19.98
C ASP A 118 -13.93 14.82 19.38
N TYR A 119 -13.18 15.35 18.42
CA TYR A 119 -13.59 16.51 17.62
C TYR A 119 -14.96 16.30 16.96
N CYS A 120 -15.15 15.22 16.20
CA CYS A 120 -16.43 14.96 15.52
C CYS A 120 -17.61 14.76 16.48
N PHE A 121 -17.40 14.06 17.61
CA PHE A 121 -18.46 13.88 18.61
C PHE A 121 -18.80 15.19 19.33
N ASN A 122 -17.81 16.05 19.59
CA ASN A 122 -18.03 17.39 20.14
C ASN A 122 -18.77 18.30 19.15
N THR A 123 -18.38 18.28 17.86
CA THR A 123 -19.08 19.03 16.79
C THR A 123 -20.54 18.60 16.67
N LYS A 124 -20.84 17.30 16.81
CA LYS A 124 -22.21 16.78 16.83
C LYS A 124 -22.99 17.25 18.06
N ALA A 125 -22.35 17.25 19.23
CA ALA A 125 -22.97 17.59 20.52
C ALA A 125 -23.21 19.09 20.72
N ASP A 126 -22.65 19.96 19.88
CA ASP A 126 -22.87 21.41 19.97
C ASP A 126 -24.31 21.78 19.54
N GLU A 127 -25.23 21.70 20.50
CA GLU A 127 -26.65 22.08 20.36
C GLU A 127 -26.88 23.60 20.52
N ASN A 128 -25.88 24.37 20.95
CA ASN A 128 -26.05 25.75 21.40
C ASN A 128 -25.96 26.82 20.31
N ILE A 129 -25.85 26.43 19.05
CA ILE A 129 -25.86 27.40 17.95
C ILE A 129 -27.32 27.82 17.72
N ASN A 130 -27.74 28.91 18.37
CA ASN A 130 -28.91 29.68 17.95
C ASN A 130 -28.57 30.33 16.60
N ILE A 131 -28.96 29.64 15.54
CA ILE A 131 -28.59 29.94 14.16
C ILE A 131 -29.25 31.26 13.70
N PHE A 132 -28.43 32.28 13.51
CA PHE A 132 -28.66 33.33 12.50
C PHE A 132 -27.83 32.98 11.26
N ASP A 133 -28.36 33.22 10.05
CA ASP A 133 -27.77 32.76 8.76
C ASP A 133 -26.27 33.06 8.58
N GLY A 134 -25.76 34.17 9.14
CA GLY A 134 -24.33 34.53 9.05
C GLY A 134 -23.40 33.78 10.02
N ILE A 135 -23.93 33.18 11.10
CA ILE A 135 -23.16 32.45 12.11
C ILE A 135 -22.95 30.99 11.66
N VAL A 136 -23.92 30.41 10.96
CA VAL A 136 -23.81 29.04 10.40
C VAL A 136 -22.67 28.93 9.42
N THR A 137 -22.56 29.90 8.51
CA THR A 137 -21.52 29.91 7.48
C THR A 137 -20.12 30.06 8.07
N GLN A 138 -19.96 30.82 9.16
CA GLN A 138 -18.66 30.92 9.86
C GLN A 138 -18.32 29.67 10.66
N TYR A 139 -19.30 29.08 11.35
CA TYR A 139 -19.11 27.84 12.10
C TYR A 139 -18.74 26.68 11.17
N GLU A 140 -19.44 26.52 10.05
CA GLU A 140 -19.13 25.50 9.04
C GLU A 140 -17.74 25.73 8.42
N ALA A 141 -17.38 26.98 8.12
CA ALA A 141 -16.06 27.31 7.60
C ALA A 141 -14.93 26.97 8.59
N GLN A 142 -15.10 27.30 9.87
CA GLN A 142 -14.12 26.96 10.91
C GLN A 142 -13.97 25.45 11.08
N ASN A 143 -15.08 24.70 11.13
CA ASN A 143 -15.03 23.25 11.25
C ASN A 143 -14.39 22.60 10.02
N LEU A 144 -14.60 23.19 8.83
CA LEU A 144 -13.99 22.72 7.58
C LEU A 144 -12.47 22.92 7.58
N ASP A 145 -11.96 24.03 8.09
CA ASP A 145 -10.52 24.28 8.16
C ASP A 145 -9.83 23.30 9.13
N ILE A 146 -10.43 23.04 10.30
CA ILE A 146 -9.91 22.03 11.24
C ILE A 146 -9.95 20.62 10.60
N TYR A 147 -11.02 20.27 9.90
CA TYR A 147 -11.11 19.02 9.16
C TYR A 147 -9.99 18.88 8.11
N ARG A 148 -9.73 19.95 7.33
CA ARG A 148 -8.66 19.96 6.33
C ARG A 148 -7.28 19.76 6.94
N ASP A 149 -7.06 20.23 8.16
CA ASP A 149 -5.81 19.99 8.86
C ASP A 149 -5.66 18.51 9.25
N TYR A 150 -6.72 17.86 9.74
CA TYR A 150 -6.72 16.41 9.97
C TYR A 150 -6.51 15.62 8.68
N GLU A 151 -7.24 15.97 7.61
CA GLU A 151 -7.11 15.34 6.29
C GLU A 151 -5.66 15.41 5.80
N ARG A 152 -5.03 16.58 5.91
CA ARG A 152 -3.63 16.79 5.54
C ARG A 152 -2.69 15.96 6.39
N LYS A 153 -2.82 16.00 7.72
CA LYS A 153 -1.97 15.21 8.62
C LYS A 153 -2.01 13.72 8.29
N PHE A 154 -3.21 13.15 8.09
CA PHE A 154 -3.37 11.75 7.75
C PHE A 154 -2.84 11.44 6.36
N ARG A 155 -3.20 12.25 5.35
CA ARG A 155 -2.70 12.10 3.98
C ARG A 155 -1.19 12.10 3.96
N ASP A 156 -0.57 13.07 4.62
CA ASP A 156 0.87 13.28 4.55
C ASP A 156 1.62 12.16 5.27
N THR A 157 1.19 11.82 6.48
CA THR A 157 1.78 10.73 7.27
C THR A 157 1.59 9.38 6.59
N LEU A 158 0.36 9.05 6.18
CA LEU A 158 0.06 7.73 5.62
C LEU A 158 0.63 7.56 4.21
N CYS A 159 0.61 8.59 3.36
CA CYS A 159 1.20 8.50 2.02
C CYS A 159 2.72 8.28 2.09
N GLU A 160 3.41 9.01 2.97
CA GLU A 160 4.84 8.86 3.13
C GLU A 160 5.18 7.46 3.65
N GLN A 161 4.49 6.99 4.69
CA GLN A 161 4.78 5.70 5.31
C GLN A 161 4.41 4.49 4.43
N LEU A 162 3.26 4.55 3.74
CA LEU A 162 2.77 3.42 2.95
C LEU A 162 3.38 3.35 1.55
N PHE A 163 3.75 4.50 0.97
CA PHE A 163 4.13 4.59 -0.44
C PHE A 163 5.48 5.28 -0.68
N GLY A 164 6.14 5.82 0.36
CA GLY A 164 7.41 6.54 0.21
C GLY A 164 7.27 7.84 -0.59
N MET A 165 6.06 8.39 -0.69
CA MET A 165 5.76 9.60 -1.46
C MET A 165 5.69 10.79 -0.52
N THR A 166 6.52 11.81 -0.76
CA THR A 166 6.35 13.11 -0.12
C THR A 166 5.18 13.83 -0.80
N PRO A 167 4.13 14.21 -0.06
CA PRO A 167 3.00 14.95 -0.64
C PRO A 167 3.48 16.25 -1.26
N SER A 168 2.91 16.62 -2.42
CA SER A 168 3.17 17.93 -3.01
C SER A 168 2.62 19.01 -2.07
N PRO A 169 3.40 20.07 -1.77
CA PRO A 169 2.83 21.23 -1.10
C PRO A 169 1.80 21.86 -2.05
N GLU A 170 0.53 21.85 -1.64
CA GLU A 170 -0.55 22.62 -2.27
C GLU A 170 -0.55 24.06 -1.76
#